data_AF-A0A7G9RVG5-F1
#
_entry.id   AF-A0A7G9RVG5-F1
#
_cell.length_a   1.000
_cell.length_b   1.000
_cell.length_c   1.000
_cell.angle_alpha   90.00
_cell.angle_beta   90.00
_cell.angle_gamma   90.00
#
_symmetry.space_group_name_H-M   'P 1'
#
loop_
_entity.id
_entity.type
_entity.pdbx_description
1 polymer ?
#
loop_
_entity_poly.entity_id
_entity_poly.type
_entity_poly.pdbx_seq_one_letter_code
_entity_poly.pdbx_strand_id
1 'polypeptide(L)'
;MAFFIAASSPAWAAPVEVYRGVLGKADVVMELGAPQADGARKGRYFYLRHGVDIPLQGRLDQLAEARPLTGELLEKKLDAGIAGAPMFEDAAQRQVIWRARLHGEALTGEWEDGIHGGRLPFRLERVAQYDPEKIAPRGVEAVTQAIVQGAGSGVAEGVAISMQDTPYDYLRVALPLEQGREVVVAPNLAWRPVRDVRTRFWYPRLTRHPDARMLAVANALLEQRHWAMSLQALACKSSIYESTGPEAGTLGYFDHEQIKLSYLSTTLMSVTESGSPSCGGAHPNNHFDPFTLDLLRGGYLDFSRLIKGYRHGLEGREYSPQLVDFIQKAVVGQSEHRDDKDCTEMLPDYMALMFEAPNQLGFVISGIGHARSVCLGSRVSLPFGKLKPMLKPEATRYLFPSAR
;
A
#
# COMPACT_ATOMS: atom_id res chain seq x y z
N MET A 1 -55.67 -2.58 -0.58
CA MET A 1 -54.39 -2.21 0.06
C MET A 1 -53.30 -2.35 -0.99
N ALA A 2 -52.80 -1.24 -1.53
CA ALA A 2 -51.71 -1.25 -2.50
C ALA A 2 -50.37 -1.13 -1.76
N PHE A 3 -49.49 -2.11 -1.95
CA PHE A 3 -48.11 -2.06 -1.46
C PHE A 3 -47.30 -1.21 -2.44
N PHE A 4 -46.87 -0.03 -2.01
CA PHE A 4 -45.81 0.72 -2.68
C PHE A 4 -44.48 0.09 -2.31
N ILE A 5 -43.82 -0.55 -3.28
CA ILE A 5 -42.41 -0.91 -3.19
C ILE A 5 -41.63 0.39 -3.42
N ALA A 6 -41.13 0.99 -2.34
CA ALA A 6 -40.16 2.07 -2.44
C ALA A 6 -38.84 1.47 -2.96
N ALA A 7 -38.56 1.69 -4.25
CA ALA A 7 -37.25 1.45 -4.81
C ALA A 7 -36.29 2.50 -4.21
N SER A 8 -35.50 2.10 -3.22
CA SER A 8 -34.34 2.87 -2.79
C SER A 8 -33.33 2.87 -3.92
N SER A 9 -33.23 3.99 -4.64
CA SER A 9 -32.11 4.23 -5.54
C SER A 9 -30.82 4.18 -4.71
N PRO A 10 -29.76 3.46 -5.16
CA PRO A 10 -28.48 3.53 -4.48
C PRO A 10 -28.02 4.98 -4.53
N ALA A 11 -27.76 5.57 -3.37
CA ALA A 11 -27.11 6.86 -3.28
C ALA A 11 -25.69 6.69 -3.83
N TRP A 12 -25.49 6.99 -5.11
CA TRP A 12 -24.15 7.13 -5.67
C TRP A 12 -23.47 8.21 -4.84
N ALA A 13 -22.38 7.89 -4.13
CA ALA A 13 -21.63 8.92 -3.43
C ALA A 13 -21.27 10.02 -4.42
N ALA A 14 -21.57 11.26 -4.04
CA ALA A 14 -21.32 12.39 -4.92
C ALA A 14 -19.80 12.54 -5.15
N PRO A 15 -19.38 12.94 -6.37
CA PRO A 15 -17.97 13.13 -6.68
C PRO A 15 -17.33 14.14 -5.71
N VAL A 16 -16.06 13.90 -5.37
CA VAL A 16 -15.27 14.78 -4.51
C VAL A 16 -14.39 15.69 -5.37
N GLU A 17 -14.19 16.92 -4.90
CA GLU A 17 -13.32 17.91 -5.53
C GLU A 17 -11.95 17.93 -4.85
N VAL A 18 -10.88 17.92 -5.64
CA VAL A 18 -9.51 17.98 -5.14
C VAL A 18 -8.92 19.36 -5.44
N TYR A 19 -8.40 19.99 -4.40
CA TYR A 19 -7.80 21.32 -4.44
C TYR A 19 -6.33 21.24 -4.00
N ARG A 20 -5.47 22.06 -4.60
CA ARG A 20 -4.05 22.18 -4.23
C ARG A 20 -3.67 23.65 -4.11
N GLY A 21 -2.86 23.98 -3.13
CA GLY A 21 -2.30 25.33 -2.99
C GLY A 21 -1.60 25.51 -1.66
N VAL A 22 -1.70 26.71 -1.10
CA VAL A 22 -0.96 27.09 0.10
C VAL A 22 -1.91 27.49 1.24
N LEU A 23 -1.56 27.06 2.44
CA LEU A 23 -2.06 27.56 3.72
C LEU A 23 -0.91 28.27 4.44
N GLY A 24 -0.99 29.60 4.53
CA GLY A 24 0.13 30.45 4.94
C GLY A 24 1.32 30.29 4.00
N LYS A 25 2.30 29.49 4.41
CA LYS A 25 3.50 29.14 3.61
C LYS A 25 3.61 27.65 3.30
N ALA A 26 2.65 26.84 3.75
CA ALA A 26 2.71 25.40 3.64
C ALA A 26 1.87 24.91 2.46
N ASP A 27 2.45 24.05 1.62
CA ASP A 27 1.71 23.37 0.58
C ASP A 27 0.72 22.36 1.18
N VAL A 28 -0.53 22.44 0.75
CA VAL A 28 -1.61 21.55 1.16
C VAL A 28 -2.39 21.05 -0.05
N VAL A 29 -2.97 19.87 0.12
CA VAL A 29 -3.96 19.30 -0.79
C VAL A 29 -5.20 18.99 0.03
N MET A 30 -6.36 19.37 -0.48
CA MET A 30 -7.66 19.23 0.16
C MET A 30 -8.60 18.47 -0.75
N GLU A 31 -9.36 17.56 -0.16
CA GLU A 31 -10.49 16.88 -0.78
C GLU A 31 -11.76 17.28 -0.06
N LEU A 32 -12.79 17.71 -0.81
CA LEU A 32 -14.09 18.06 -0.28
C LEU A 32 -15.20 17.35 -1.05
N GLY A 33 -16.09 16.71 -0.31
CA GLY A 33 -17.32 16.14 -0.86
C GLY A 33 -18.36 17.19 -1.24
N ALA A 34 -19.37 16.74 -1.95
CA ALA A 34 -20.55 17.53 -2.26
C ALA A 34 -21.27 17.99 -0.97
N PRO A 35 -21.96 19.14 -1.01
CA PRO A 35 -22.75 19.60 0.12
C PRO A 35 -23.92 18.63 0.39
N GLN A 36 -24.12 18.33 1.66
CA GLN A 36 -25.32 17.65 2.17
C GLN A 36 -26.51 18.62 2.16
N ALA A 37 -27.71 18.12 2.50
CA ALA A 37 -28.95 18.92 2.47
C ALA A 37 -28.91 20.16 3.37
N ASP A 38 -28.14 20.14 4.46
CA ASP A 38 -27.93 21.25 5.40
C ASP A 38 -26.79 22.22 4.95
N GLY A 39 -26.17 21.93 3.81
CA GLY A 39 -25.01 22.64 3.28
C GLY A 39 -23.67 22.23 3.90
N ALA A 40 -23.66 21.27 4.83
CA ALA A 40 -22.42 20.75 5.39
C ALA A 40 -21.70 19.85 4.39
N ARG A 41 -20.37 19.87 4.42
CA ARG A 41 -19.49 19.04 3.63
C ARG A 41 -18.63 18.20 4.56
N LYS A 42 -18.22 17.04 4.08
CA LYS A 42 -17.15 16.23 4.66
C LYS A 42 -15.96 16.29 3.72
N GLY A 43 -14.77 16.16 4.27
CA GLY A 43 -13.55 16.11 3.50
C GLY A 43 -12.36 15.86 4.38
N ARG A 44 -11.20 16.13 3.83
CA ARG A 44 -9.91 15.96 4.49
C ARG A 44 -8.87 16.79 3.76
N TYR A 45 -7.79 17.11 4.43
CA TYR A 45 -6.64 17.71 3.78
C TYR A 45 -5.35 17.21 4.42
N PHE A 46 -4.24 17.34 3.70
CA PHE A 46 -2.92 17.08 4.26
C PHE A 46 -1.94 18.18 3.88
N TYR A 47 -0.97 18.42 4.76
CA TYR A 47 0.24 19.15 4.42
C TYR A 47 1.19 18.24 3.64
N LEU A 48 1.70 18.66 2.49
CA LEU A 48 2.60 17.83 1.66
C LEU A 48 3.80 17.29 2.46
N ARG A 49 4.38 18.14 3.31
CA ARG A 49 5.52 17.78 4.18
C ARG A 49 5.22 16.64 5.17
N HIS A 50 3.95 16.39 5.50
CA HIS A 50 3.52 15.44 6.51
C HIS A 50 2.78 14.24 5.94
N GLY A 51 1.94 14.45 4.92
CA GLY A 51 1.13 13.41 4.27
C GLY A 51 0.04 12.79 5.15
N VAL A 52 -0.19 13.33 6.35
CA VAL A 52 -1.22 12.87 7.30
C VAL A 52 -2.53 13.58 7.00
N ASP A 53 -3.59 12.80 6.83
CA ASP A 53 -4.95 13.34 6.65
C ASP A 53 -5.45 13.97 7.94
N ILE A 54 -6.02 15.17 7.79
CA ILE A 54 -6.74 15.89 8.82
C ILE A 54 -8.20 15.97 8.36
N PRO A 55 -9.13 15.24 9.00
CA PRO A 55 -10.53 15.25 8.62
C PRO A 55 -11.17 16.63 8.76
N LEU A 56 -12.09 16.95 7.84
CA LEU A 56 -12.84 18.19 7.79
C LEU A 56 -14.34 17.93 7.79
N GLN A 57 -15.09 18.71 8.56
CA GLN A 57 -16.56 18.71 8.49
C GLN A 57 -17.15 20.09 8.78
N GLY A 58 -18.17 20.48 8.02
CA GLY A 58 -18.94 21.72 8.26
C GLY A 58 -19.37 22.41 6.98
N ARG A 59 -19.99 23.58 7.10
CA ARG A 59 -20.28 24.44 5.94
C ARG A 59 -18.99 25.04 5.41
N LEU A 60 -18.94 25.42 4.12
CA LEU A 60 -17.72 25.90 3.48
C LEU A 60 -17.05 27.09 4.21
N ASP A 61 -17.85 27.97 4.80
CA ASP A 61 -17.41 29.15 5.57
C ASP A 61 -17.12 28.84 7.05
N GLN A 62 -17.32 27.59 7.49
CA GLN A 62 -17.14 27.08 8.85
C GLN A 62 -16.70 25.60 8.83
N LEU A 63 -15.73 25.26 7.97
CA LEU A 63 -15.19 23.91 7.87
C LEU A 63 -14.25 23.68 9.05
N ALA A 64 -14.54 22.69 9.89
CA ALA A 64 -13.73 22.43 11.07
C ALA A 64 -12.82 21.22 10.92
N GLU A 65 -11.64 21.30 11.52
CA GLU A 65 -10.73 20.17 11.66
C GLU A 65 -11.15 19.25 12.80
N ALA A 66 -10.95 17.94 12.59
CA ALA A 66 -11.01 16.98 13.68
C ALA A 66 -9.86 17.20 14.67
N ARG A 67 -10.07 16.81 15.93
CA ARG A 67 -9.03 16.87 16.95
C ARG A 67 -8.34 15.50 17.06
N PRO A 68 -7.00 15.43 17.12
CA PRO A 68 -6.31 14.16 17.35
C PRO A 68 -6.73 13.54 18.68
N LEU A 69 -6.99 12.23 18.70
CA LEU A 69 -7.31 11.45 19.89
C LEU A 69 -6.03 11.22 20.70
N THR A 70 -5.67 12.20 21.52
CA THR A 70 -4.46 12.16 22.36
C THR A 70 -4.76 12.69 23.76
N GLY A 71 -3.94 12.28 24.74
CA GLY A 71 -4.06 12.73 26.13
C GLY A 71 -5.46 12.51 26.70
N GLU A 72 -6.02 13.55 27.33
CA GLU A 72 -7.34 13.51 27.97
C GLU A 72 -8.48 13.09 27.01
N LEU A 73 -8.40 13.44 25.72
CA LEU A 73 -9.42 13.06 24.74
C LEU A 73 -9.39 11.55 24.45
N LEU A 74 -8.19 10.97 24.42
CA LEU A 74 -8.02 9.53 24.28
C LEU A 74 -8.53 8.79 25.52
N GLU A 75 -8.17 9.26 26.71
CA GLU A 75 -8.62 8.70 28.00
C GLU A 75 -10.15 8.71 28.09
N LYS A 76 -10.79 9.85 27.83
CA LYS A 76 -12.25 9.97 27.79
C LYS A 76 -12.90 9.00 26.80
N LYS A 77 -12.30 8.80 25.62
CA LYS A 77 -12.83 7.89 24.61
C LYS A 77 -12.66 6.42 25.00
N LEU A 78 -11.57 6.06 25.67
CA LEU A 78 -11.36 4.73 26.23
C LEU A 78 -12.38 4.43 27.35
N ASP A 79 -12.63 5.41 28.24
CA ASP A 79 -13.58 5.29 29.35
C ASP A 79 -15.05 5.19 28.89
N ALA A 80 -15.40 5.89 27.81
CA ALA A 80 -16.75 5.84 27.22
C ALA A 80 -17.07 4.50 26.52
N GLY A 81 -16.09 3.62 26.35
CA GLY A 81 -16.20 2.38 25.56
C GLY A 81 -16.22 2.63 24.05
N ILE A 82 -16.04 1.56 23.27
CA ILE A 82 -15.86 1.61 21.79
C ILE A 82 -17.04 2.29 21.05
N ALA A 83 -18.18 2.47 21.71
CA ALA A 83 -19.34 3.16 21.16
C ALA A 83 -19.40 4.64 21.59
N GLY A 84 -18.76 5.53 20.82
CA GLY A 84 -19.45 6.78 20.47
C GLY A 84 -18.87 8.13 20.89
N ALA A 85 -17.54 8.32 20.95
CA ALA A 85 -17.01 9.68 20.83
C ALA A 85 -16.87 10.05 19.33
N PRO A 86 -17.66 11.01 18.81
CA PRO A 86 -17.56 11.40 17.41
C PRO A 86 -16.18 12.03 17.11
N MET A 87 -15.64 11.75 15.92
CA MET A 87 -14.39 12.36 15.41
C MET A 87 -14.40 13.91 15.53
N PHE A 88 -15.59 14.48 15.44
CA PHE A 88 -15.88 15.87 15.77
C PHE A 88 -16.78 15.87 17.01
N GLU A 89 -16.24 16.22 18.18
CA GLU A 89 -17.07 16.71 19.30
C GLU A 89 -17.84 17.96 18.82
N ASP A 90 -18.88 18.37 19.54
CA ASP A 90 -19.94 19.26 19.04
C ASP A 90 -19.49 20.45 18.15
N ALA A 91 -20.42 21.01 17.37
CA ALA A 91 -20.11 22.11 16.46
C ALA A 91 -19.51 23.38 17.12
N ALA A 92 -19.65 23.55 18.44
CA ALA A 92 -19.09 24.64 19.23
C ALA A 92 -17.68 24.35 19.78
N GLN A 93 -17.22 23.09 19.81
CA GLN A 93 -15.89 22.69 20.28
C GLN A 93 -14.85 22.52 19.15
N ARG A 94 -15.20 22.95 17.94
CA ARG A 94 -14.32 23.01 16.78
C ARG A 94 -13.35 24.17 16.91
N GLN A 95 -12.16 23.88 17.44
CA GLN A 95 -11.19 24.93 17.78
C GLN A 95 -10.38 25.40 16.56
N VAL A 96 -10.34 24.64 15.46
CA VAL A 96 -9.63 25.03 14.24
C VAL A 96 -10.60 25.09 13.07
N ILE A 97 -10.74 26.27 12.45
CA ILE A 97 -11.78 26.57 11.46
C ILE A 97 -11.19 27.13 10.16
N TRP A 98 -11.62 26.58 9.03
CA TRP A 98 -11.44 27.09 7.68
C TRP A 98 -12.66 27.91 7.28
N ARG A 99 -12.44 29.21 7.01
CA ARG A 99 -13.45 30.13 6.50
C ARG A 99 -13.27 30.29 4.99
N ALA A 100 -13.71 29.31 4.23
CA ALA A 100 -13.51 29.28 2.78
C ALA A 100 -14.63 30.00 2.01
N ARG A 101 -14.23 30.62 0.90
CA ARG A 101 -15.12 31.14 -0.13
C ARG A 101 -14.65 30.61 -1.48
N LEU A 102 -15.63 30.16 -2.27
CA LEU A 102 -15.38 29.76 -3.65
C LEU A 102 -15.35 31.01 -4.54
N HIS A 103 -14.28 31.18 -5.29
CA HIS A 103 -14.10 32.25 -6.27
C HIS A 103 -13.65 31.65 -7.60
N GLY A 104 -14.61 31.40 -8.49
CA GLY A 104 -14.39 30.56 -9.68
C GLY A 104 -14.13 29.11 -9.26
N GLU A 105 -12.98 28.56 -9.65
CA GLU A 105 -12.53 27.21 -9.25
C GLU A 105 -11.59 27.21 -8.03
N ALA A 106 -11.34 28.40 -7.44
CA ALA A 106 -10.41 28.54 -6.32
C ALA A 106 -11.17 28.63 -5.00
N LEU A 107 -10.67 27.93 -3.98
CA LEU A 107 -11.02 28.18 -2.58
C LEU A 107 -10.03 29.19 -1.99
N THR A 108 -10.57 30.28 -1.46
CA THR A 108 -9.77 31.32 -0.78
C THR A 108 -10.38 31.64 0.57
N GLY A 109 -9.54 32.02 1.52
CA GLY A 109 -10.06 32.37 2.85
C GLY A 109 -8.98 32.43 3.90
N GLU A 110 -9.44 32.25 5.14
CA GLU A 110 -8.59 32.22 6.31
C GLU A 110 -8.83 30.94 7.11
N TRP A 111 -7.73 30.39 7.59
CA TRP A 111 -7.68 29.35 8.59
C TRP A 111 -7.42 30.00 9.95
N GLU A 112 -8.15 29.55 10.97
CA GLU A 112 -8.12 30.11 12.31
C GLU A 112 -7.86 29.00 13.33
N ASP A 113 -6.78 29.14 14.10
CA ASP A 113 -6.41 28.28 15.23
C ASP A 113 -6.88 28.92 16.54
N GLY A 114 -8.02 28.44 17.03
CA GLY A 114 -8.56 28.79 18.34
C GLY A 114 -7.92 28.03 19.51
N ILE A 115 -7.01 27.07 19.25
CA ILE A 115 -6.26 26.33 20.29
C ILE A 115 -5.03 27.13 20.71
N HIS A 116 -4.17 27.45 19.75
CA HIS A 116 -2.88 28.11 19.99
C HIS A 116 -2.89 29.59 19.65
N GLY A 117 -3.96 30.08 19.04
CA GLY A 117 -4.03 31.43 18.50
C GLY A 117 -3.25 31.53 17.20
N GLY A 118 -3.96 31.74 16.09
CA GLY A 118 -3.31 31.91 14.80
C GLY A 118 -4.31 32.14 13.68
N ARG A 119 -3.91 32.94 12.70
CA ARG A 119 -4.67 33.12 11.45
C ARG A 119 -3.72 33.02 10.28
N LEU A 120 -4.09 32.20 9.31
CA LEU A 120 -3.31 32.00 8.10
C LEU A 120 -4.21 32.17 6.87
N PRO A 121 -3.82 32.99 5.88
CA PRO A 121 -4.55 33.03 4.63
C PRO A 121 -4.30 31.73 3.85
N PHE A 122 -5.26 31.31 3.03
CA PHE A 122 -5.05 30.24 2.09
C PHE A 122 -5.64 30.54 0.72
N ARG A 123 -5.06 29.90 -0.29
CA ARG A 123 -5.59 29.85 -1.65
C ARG A 123 -5.30 28.48 -2.24
N LEU A 124 -6.35 27.76 -2.62
CA LEU A 124 -6.29 26.44 -3.22
C LEU A 124 -7.02 26.46 -4.57
N GLU A 125 -6.37 26.00 -5.63
CA GLU A 125 -6.98 25.85 -6.94
C GLU A 125 -7.55 24.44 -7.08
N ARG A 126 -8.74 24.29 -7.66
CA ARG A 126 -9.25 22.96 -8.02
C ARG A 126 -8.34 22.36 -9.10
N VAL A 127 -7.88 21.14 -8.86
CA VAL A 127 -6.97 20.43 -9.78
C VAL A 127 -7.56 19.14 -10.33
N ALA A 128 -8.59 18.58 -9.68
CA ALA A 128 -9.29 17.41 -10.17
C ALA A 128 -10.66 17.25 -9.51
N GLN A 129 -11.43 16.31 -10.05
CA GLN A 129 -12.65 15.76 -9.45
C GLN A 129 -12.66 14.26 -9.73
N TYR A 130 -13.05 13.45 -8.76
CA TYR A 130 -13.17 12.00 -8.94
C TYR A 130 -14.26 11.39 -8.06
N ASP A 131 -14.58 10.13 -8.33
CA ASP A 131 -15.57 9.37 -7.57
C ASP A 131 -14.84 8.38 -6.64
N PRO A 132 -14.87 8.62 -5.31
CA PRO A 132 -14.15 7.79 -4.36
C PRO A 132 -14.69 6.35 -4.32
N GLU A 133 -15.96 6.12 -4.65
CA GLU A 133 -16.50 4.76 -4.67
C GLU A 133 -15.92 3.91 -5.80
N LYS A 134 -15.50 4.52 -6.92
CA LYS A 134 -14.90 3.80 -8.05
C LYS A 134 -13.51 3.29 -7.76
N ILE A 135 -12.81 3.94 -6.82
CA ILE A 135 -11.45 3.57 -6.45
C ILE A 135 -11.39 2.79 -5.13
N ALA A 136 -12.48 2.77 -4.35
CA ALA A 136 -12.49 2.10 -3.06
C ALA A 136 -12.38 0.57 -3.21
N PRO A 137 -11.62 -0.11 -2.32
CA PRO A 137 -11.65 -1.56 -2.17
C PRO A 137 -13.08 -2.09 -1.99
N ARG A 138 -13.41 -3.23 -2.59
CA ARG A 138 -14.75 -3.85 -2.49
C ARG A 138 -14.66 -5.35 -2.27
N GLY A 139 -15.78 -5.95 -1.84
CA GLY A 139 -15.91 -7.40 -1.71
C GLY A 139 -14.85 -8.00 -0.78
N VAL A 140 -14.14 -9.03 -1.27
CA VAL A 140 -13.11 -9.74 -0.50
C VAL A 140 -11.98 -8.80 -0.09
N GLU A 141 -11.55 -7.88 -0.94
CA GLU A 141 -10.47 -6.94 -0.61
C GLU A 141 -10.86 -6.04 0.58
N ALA A 142 -12.06 -5.47 0.55
CA ALA A 142 -12.56 -4.64 1.64
C ALA A 142 -12.69 -5.42 2.96
N VAL A 143 -13.17 -6.66 2.90
CA VAL A 143 -13.27 -7.53 4.07
C VAL A 143 -11.88 -7.90 4.60
N THR A 144 -10.94 -8.24 3.72
CA THR A 144 -9.56 -8.54 4.08
C THR A 144 -8.90 -7.33 4.72
N GLN A 145 -9.04 -6.12 4.18
CA GLN A 145 -8.48 -4.90 4.78
C GLN A 145 -9.15 -4.52 6.11
N ALA A 146 -10.43 -4.90 6.32
CA ALA A 146 -11.09 -4.69 7.61
C ALA A 146 -10.64 -5.70 8.69
N ILE A 147 -10.27 -6.92 8.28
CA ILE A 147 -9.83 -7.99 9.18
C ILE A 147 -8.32 -7.90 9.45
N VAL A 148 -7.53 -7.72 8.39
CA VAL A 148 -6.08 -7.51 8.46
C VAL A 148 -5.88 -6.08 8.88
N GLN A 149 -5.50 -5.92 10.14
CA GLN A 149 -5.47 -4.67 10.89
C GLN A 149 -4.32 -3.72 10.52
N GLY A 150 -4.00 -3.67 9.23
CA GLY A 150 -3.25 -2.58 8.61
C GLY A 150 -4.24 -1.53 8.08
N ALA A 151 -3.87 -0.26 8.14
CA ALA A 151 -4.63 0.74 7.41
C ALA A 151 -4.48 0.45 5.92
N GLY A 152 -5.57 0.14 5.22
CA GLY A 152 -5.56 0.01 3.76
C GLY A 152 -5.09 1.30 3.09
N SER A 153 -4.63 1.21 1.84
CA SER A 153 -4.24 2.38 1.05
C SER A 153 -5.43 3.31 0.74
N GLY A 154 -6.67 2.82 0.93
CA GLY A 154 -7.89 3.47 0.47
C GLY A 154 -8.14 3.34 -1.03
N VAL A 155 -7.23 2.70 -1.76
CA VAL A 155 -7.26 2.49 -3.22
C VAL A 155 -7.27 0.99 -3.50
N ALA A 156 -8.27 0.53 -4.26
CA ALA A 156 -8.48 -0.86 -4.62
C ALA A 156 -7.30 -1.44 -5.41
N GLU A 157 -7.07 -2.74 -5.23
CA GLU A 157 -6.09 -3.47 -6.01
C GLU A 157 -6.42 -3.37 -7.51
N GLY A 158 -5.41 -3.01 -8.32
CA GLY A 158 -5.54 -2.83 -9.76
C GLY A 158 -6.00 -1.44 -10.21
N VAL A 159 -6.39 -0.55 -9.29
CA VAL A 159 -6.58 0.87 -9.60
C VAL A 159 -5.21 1.57 -9.57
N ALA A 160 -4.90 2.32 -10.62
CA ALA A 160 -3.65 3.05 -10.70
C ALA A 160 -3.64 4.25 -9.75
N ILE A 161 -2.57 4.41 -8.98
CA ILE A 161 -2.31 5.62 -8.22
C ILE A 161 -1.81 6.68 -9.21
N SER A 162 -2.71 7.53 -9.68
CA SER A 162 -2.47 8.47 -10.77
C SER A 162 -3.26 9.78 -10.58
N MET A 163 -2.85 10.84 -11.27
CA MET A 163 -3.62 12.10 -11.29
C MET A 163 -5.01 11.92 -11.93
N GLN A 164 -5.18 10.91 -12.78
CA GLN A 164 -6.43 10.65 -13.47
C GLN A 164 -7.42 9.87 -12.61
N ASP A 165 -6.94 8.85 -11.90
CA ASP A 165 -7.81 7.89 -11.20
C ASP A 165 -7.92 8.22 -9.71
N THR A 166 -6.82 8.61 -9.08
CA THR A 166 -6.71 8.85 -7.62
C THR A 166 -6.01 10.18 -7.32
N PRO A 167 -6.49 11.33 -7.82
CA PRO A 167 -5.74 12.60 -7.79
C PRO A 167 -5.31 13.03 -6.37
N TYR A 168 -6.15 12.80 -5.36
CA TYR A 168 -5.83 13.15 -3.97
C TYR A 168 -4.65 12.33 -3.42
N ASP A 169 -4.71 11.00 -3.59
CA ASP A 169 -3.68 10.08 -3.13
C ASP A 169 -2.40 10.20 -3.96
N TYR A 170 -2.51 10.40 -5.28
CA TYR A 170 -1.37 10.64 -6.17
C TYR A 170 -0.59 11.88 -5.74
N LEU A 171 -1.26 13.01 -5.48
CA LEU A 171 -0.62 14.23 -5.00
C LEU A 171 0.03 14.06 -3.62
N ARG A 172 -0.39 13.06 -2.84
CA ARG A 172 0.23 12.73 -1.55
C ARG A 172 1.58 12.08 -1.73
N VAL A 173 1.73 11.16 -2.68
CA VAL A 173 2.89 10.26 -2.80
C VAL A 173 3.81 10.56 -3.97
N ALA A 174 3.35 11.31 -4.97
CA ALA A 174 4.13 11.77 -6.12
C ALA A 174 5.05 12.95 -5.74
N LEU A 175 5.89 12.75 -4.73
CA LEU A 175 6.86 13.72 -4.24
C LEU A 175 8.30 13.28 -4.56
N PRO A 176 9.27 14.22 -4.57
CA PRO A 176 10.67 13.85 -4.67
C PRO A 176 11.09 12.89 -3.57
N LEU A 177 11.70 11.77 -3.95
CA LEU A 177 12.20 10.75 -3.03
C LEU A 177 13.67 10.96 -2.73
N GLU A 178 14.07 10.65 -1.49
CA GLU A 178 15.48 10.53 -1.14
C GLU A 178 16.08 9.34 -1.89
N GLN A 179 17.27 9.52 -2.45
CA GLN A 179 17.96 8.50 -3.23
C GLN A 179 19.14 7.96 -2.43
N GLY A 180 19.18 6.64 -2.26
CA GLY A 180 20.33 5.96 -1.71
C GLY A 180 21.41 5.70 -2.76
N ARG A 181 22.48 5.03 -2.32
CA ARG A 181 23.62 4.70 -3.16
C ARG A 181 23.20 3.75 -4.29
N GLU A 182 23.65 4.05 -5.51
CA GLU A 182 23.50 3.15 -6.65
C GLU A 182 24.37 1.89 -6.50
N VAL A 183 23.76 0.75 -6.80
CA VAL A 183 24.39 -0.58 -6.84
C VAL A 183 24.47 -1.01 -8.31
N VAL A 184 25.69 -1.09 -8.82
CA VAL A 184 25.98 -1.51 -10.20
C VAL A 184 26.18 -3.02 -10.23
N VAL A 185 25.29 -3.74 -10.89
CA VAL A 185 25.38 -5.19 -11.08
C VAL A 185 26.22 -5.53 -12.31
N ALA A 186 26.07 -4.74 -13.38
CA ALA A 186 26.87 -4.78 -14.60
C ALA A 186 26.90 -3.37 -15.24
N PRO A 187 27.75 -3.09 -16.25
CA PRO A 187 27.86 -1.76 -16.84
C PRO A 187 26.52 -1.14 -17.26
N ASN A 188 25.62 -1.96 -17.82
CA ASN A 188 24.27 -1.59 -18.30
C ASN A 188 23.13 -2.08 -17.37
N LEU A 189 23.43 -2.52 -16.15
CA LEU A 189 22.43 -3.03 -15.19
C LEU A 189 22.74 -2.56 -13.78
N ALA A 190 21.87 -1.71 -13.23
CA ALA A 190 22.05 -1.13 -11.91
C ALA A 190 20.71 -0.71 -11.32
N TRP A 191 20.70 -0.55 -10.01
CA TRP A 191 19.54 -0.10 -9.25
C TRP A 191 19.97 0.79 -8.09
N ARG A 192 19.04 1.53 -7.50
CA ARG A 192 19.24 2.24 -6.23
C ARG A 192 18.00 2.14 -5.36
N PRO A 193 18.14 2.12 -4.03
CA PRO A 193 17.00 2.31 -3.15
C PRO A 193 16.57 3.78 -3.17
N VAL A 194 15.26 4.03 -3.08
CA VAL A 194 14.65 5.35 -2.89
C VAL A 194 13.68 5.29 -1.72
N ARG A 195 13.47 6.39 -0.99
CA ARG A 195 12.48 6.44 0.09
C ARG A 195 11.76 7.78 0.14
N ASP A 196 10.52 7.72 0.60
CA ASP A 196 9.84 8.89 1.12
C ASP A 196 10.32 9.12 2.56
N VAL A 197 10.84 10.31 2.84
CA VAL A 197 11.34 10.68 4.18
C VAL A 197 10.25 10.61 5.27
N ARG A 198 8.98 10.70 4.87
CA ARG A 198 7.82 10.64 5.77
C ARG A 198 7.51 9.21 6.22
N THR A 199 7.70 8.22 5.34
CA THR A 199 7.38 6.80 5.60
C THR A 199 8.60 5.92 5.88
N ARG A 200 9.80 6.42 5.56
CA ARG A 200 11.13 5.95 6.03
C ARG A 200 11.63 4.59 5.52
N PHE A 201 10.80 3.76 4.90
CA PHE A 201 11.25 2.51 4.28
C PHE A 201 11.84 2.72 2.87
N TRP A 202 12.85 1.93 2.53
CA TRP A 202 13.52 1.99 1.23
C TRP A 202 12.84 1.08 0.21
N TYR A 203 12.79 1.49 -1.05
CA TYR A 203 12.21 0.72 -2.14
C TYR A 203 13.13 0.75 -3.38
N PRO A 204 13.34 -0.36 -4.10
CA PRO A 204 14.26 -0.36 -5.23
C PRO A 204 13.71 0.39 -6.45
N ARG A 205 14.63 0.97 -7.23
CA ARG A 205 14.42 1.51 -8.59
C ARG A 205 15.56 1.08 -9.48
N LEU A 206 15.25 0.60 -10.69
CA LEU A 206 16.25 0.38 -11.72
C LEU A 206 16.81 1.73 -12.18
N THR A 207 18.12 1.82 -12.36
CA THR A 207 18.80 3.02 -12.83
C THR A 207 19.51 2.77 -14.16
N ARG A 208 19.81 1.51 -14.47
CA ARG A 208 20.36 1.07 -15.75
C ARG A 208 19.73 -0.25 -16.15
N HIS A 209 19.36 -0.35 -17.41
CA HIS A 209 18.91 -1.58 -18.06
C HIS A 209 19.24 -1.46 -19.56
N PRO A 210 19.63 -2.55 -20.27
CA PRO A 210 19.93 -2.49 -21.71
C PRO A 210 18.72 -2.06 -22.56
N ASP A 211 17.50 -2.32 -22.08
CA ASP A 211 16.26 -1.87 -22.70
C ASP A 211 15.64 -0.74 -21.86
N ALA A 212 15.65 0.48 -22.41
CA ALA A 212 15.09 1.67 -21.78
C ALA A 212 13.57 1.60 -21.57
N ARG A 213 12.85 0.88 -22.44
CA ARG A 213 11.40 0.64 -22.26
C ARG A 213 11.16 -0.22 -21.03
N MET A 214 11.94 -1.29 -20.86
CA MET A 214 11.83 -2.17 -19.70
C MET A 214 12.24 -1.48 -18.40
N LEU A 215 13.24 -0.59 -18.44
CA LEU A 215 13.55 0.29 -17.31
C LEU A 215 12.33 1.09 -16.87
N ALA A 216 11.66 1.77 -17.80
CA ALA A 216 10.50 2.60 -17.51
C ALA A 216 9.32 1.77 -16.99
N VAL A 217 8.99 0.65 -17.65
CA VAL A 217 7.87 -0.23 -17.25
C VAL A 217 8.10 -0.84 -15.87
N ALA A 218 9.30 -1.36 -15.59
CA ALA A 218 9.60 -1.93 -14.29
C ALA A 218 9.55 -0.87 -13.18
N ASN A 219 10.11 0.32 -13.41
CA ASN A 219 10.05 1.39 -12.43
C ASN A 219 8.63 1.91 -12.18
N ALA A 220 7.76 1.95 -13.19
CA ALA A 220 6.36 2.30 -12.99
C ALA A 220 5.66 1.31 -12.04
N LEU A 221 5.93 0.00 -12.17
CA LEU A 221 5.35 -1.01 -11.26
C LEU A 221 5.90 -0.90 -9.84
N LEU A 222 7.22 -0.72 -9.70
CA LEU A 222 7.86 -0.50 -8.39
C LEU A 222 7.38 0.80 -7.74
N GLU A 223 7.01 1.79 -8.54
CA GLU A 223 6.45 3.06 -8.07
C GLU A 223 5.03 2.90 -7.55
N GLN A 224 4.13 2.28 -8.32
CA GLN A 224 2.77 2.00 -7.88
C GLN A 224 2.75 1.20 -6.57
N ARG A 225 3.61 0.18 -6.46
CA ARG A 225 3.69 -0.67 -5.27
C ARG A 225 4.27 0.06 -4.05
N HIS A 226 5.33 0.87 -4.26
CA HIS A 226 5.86 1.75 -3.21
C HIS A 226 4.79 2.75 -2.75
N TRP A 227 4.10 3.41 -3.67
CA TRP A 227 3.03 4.36 -3.36
C TRP A 227 1.90 3.73 -2.57
N ALA A 228 1.43 2.53 -2.95
CA ALA A 228 0.40 1.82 -2.19
C ALA A 228 0.84 1.56 -0.73
N MET A 229 2.09 1.13 -0.50
CA MET A 229 2.62 0.94 0.85
C MET A 229 2.77 2.26 1.62
N SER A 230 3.20 3.34 0.95
CA SER A 230 3.30 4.66 1.56
C SER A 230 1.92 5.19 1.97
N LEU A 231 0.88 4.95 1.16
CA LEU A 231 -0.50 5.31 1.51
C LEU A 231 -0.96 4.54 2.74
N GLN A 232 -0.67 3.25 2.86
CA GLN A 232 -1.00 2.46 4.07
C GLN A 232 -0.32 3.03 5.32
N ALA A 233 0.99 3.33 5.24
CA ALA A 233 1.74 3.90 6.36
C ALA A 233 1.20 5.28 6.79
N LEU A 234 0.86 6.14 5.81
CA LEU A 234 0.30 7.47 6.08
C LEU A 234 -1.15 7.41 6.56
N ALA A 235 -1.96 6.49 6.04
CA ALA A 235 -3.29 6.21 6.56
C ALA A 235 -3.21 5.75 8.01
N CYS A 236 -2.20 4.94 8.35
CA CYS A 236 -2.00 4.53 9.73
C CYS A 236 -1.69 5.69 10.66
N LYS A 237 -0.82 6.59 10.22
CA LYS A 237 -0.53 7.82 10.95
C LYS A 237 -1.75 8.74 11.06
N SER A 238 -2.64 8.70 10.08
CA SER A 238 -3.89 9.47 10.08
C SER A 238 -4.95 8.88 11.02
N SER A 239 -4.83 7.61 11.41
CA SER A 239 -5.76 6.97 12.35
C SER A 239 -5.78 7.60 13.75
N ILE A 240 -4.85 8.53 14.05
CA ILE A 240 -4.87 9.35 15.28
C ILE A 240 -6.19 10.10 15.49
N TYR A 241 -6.99 10.33 14.44
CA TYR A 241 -8.29 11.00 14.53
C TYR A 241 -9.47 10.07 14.80
N GLU A 242 -9.28 8.76 14.59
CA GLU A 242 -10.40 7.80 14.51
C GLU A 242 -10.24 6.62 15.47
N SER A 243 -9.01 6.13 15.60
CA SER A 243 -8.64 4.92 16.32
C SER A 243 -8.07 5.22 17.70
N THR A 244 -8.37 4.34 18.65
CA THR A 244 -7.77 4.33 20.00
C THR A 244 -6.76 3.18 20.16
N GLY A 245 -6.40 2.51 19.05
CA GLY A 245 -5.42 1.43 19.07
C GLY A 245 -4.01 1.93 19.43
N PRO A 246 -3.15 1.05 19.95
CA PRO A 246 -1.82 1.44 20.43
C PRO A 246 -0.91 2.04 19.34
N GLU A 247 -1.13 1.67 18.07
CA GLU A 247 -0.37 2.18 16.93
C GLU A 247 -1.05 3.38 16.22
N ALA A 248 -2.16 3.87 16.76
CA ALA A 248 -2.83 5.03 16.17
C ALA A 248 -1.91 6.26 16.22
N GLY A 249 -1.72 6.91 15.07
CA GLY A 249 -0.82 8.06 14.97
C GLY A 249 0.66 7.73 14.75
N THR A 250 1.03 6.45 14.68
CA THR A 250 2.38 6.00 14.30
C THR A 250 2.41 5.62 12.81
N LEU A 251 3.57 5.21 12.29
CA LEU A 251 3.66 4.58 10.97
C LEU A 251 3.28 3.10 11.03
N GLY A 252 2.74 2.57 12.13
CA GLY A 252 2.30 1.18 12.25
C GLY A 252 3.36 0.14 11.88
N TYR A 253 4.60 0.36 12.30
CA TYR A 253 5.79 -0.44 11.94
C TYR A 253 6.11 -0.53 10.44
N PHE A 254 5.48 0.26 9.57
CA PHE A 254 5.85 0.29 8.15
C PHE A 254 7.29 0.81 7.94
N ASP A 255 7.83 1.60 8.87
CA ASP A 255 9.24 2.00 8.86
C ASP A 255 10.23 0.88 9.25
N HIS A 256 9.71 -0.29 9.66
CA HIS A 256 10.45 -1.53 9.90
C HIS A 256 10.28 -2.56 8.77
N GLU A 257 9.53 -2.24 7.70
CA GLU A 257 9.40 -3.09 6.52
C GLU A 257 10.76 -3.40 5.90
N GLN A 258 10.94 -4.68 5.54
CA GLN A 258 12.13 -5.14 4.84
C GLN A 258 11.81 -5.36 3.38
N ILE A 259 12.21 -4.39 2.55
CA ILE A 259 12.11 -4.47 1.09
C ILE A 259 13.46 -4.88 0.52
N LYS A 260 13.60 -6.14 0.15
CA LYS A 260 14.86 -6.73 -0.31
C LYS A 260 14.81 -7.02 -1.80
N LEU A 261 15.72 -6.44 -2.58
CA LEU A 261 16.03 -6.92 -3.93
C LEU A 261 16.86 -8.20 -3.80
N SER A 262 16.22 -9.35 -4.02
CA SER A 262 16.81 -10.68 -3.83
C SER A 262 17.56 -11.16 -5.06
N TYR A 263 17.13 -10.75 -6.26
CA TYR A 263 17.82 -11.08 -7.51
C TYR A 263 17.59 -10.02 -8.59
N LEU A 264 18.62 -9.74 -9.39
CA LEU A 264 18.52 -8.86 -10.56
C LEU A 264 19.40 -9.39 -11.71
N SER A 265 18.79 -9.50 -12.88
CA SER A 265 19.43 -9.74 -14.17
C SER A 265 18.85 -8.79 -15.22
N THR A 266 19.26 -8.92 -16.49
CA THR A 266 18.63 -8.20 -17.60
C THR A 266 17.27 -8.78 -18.01
N THR A 267 16.82 -9.86 -17.37
CA THR A 267 15.58 -10.59 -17.71
C THR A 267 14.60 -10.65 -16.55
N LEU A 268 15.07 -10.50 -15.31
CA LEU A 268 14.28 -10.67 -14.09
C LEU A 268 14.72 -9.70 -13.00
N MET A 269 13.77 -9.24 -12.20
CA MET A 269 14.02 -8.56 -10.94
C MET A 269 13.11 -9.16 -9.87
N SER A 270 13.69 -9.83 -8.87
CA SER A 270 12.95 -10.43 -7.75
C SER A 270 13.13 -9.58 -6.50
N VAL A 271 12.02 -9.22 -5.88
CA VAL A 271 11.96 -8.40 -4.67
C VAL A 271 11.09 -9.13 -3.65
N THR A 272 11.48 -9.06 -2.38
CA THR A 272 10.72 -9.58 -1.25
C THR A 272 10.32 -8.42 -0.37
N GLU A 273 9.03 -8.34 -0.03
CA GLU A 273 8.55 -7.49 1.05
C GLU A 273 8.25 -8.38 2.25
N SER A 274 8.61 -7.95 3.44
CA SER A 274 8.34 -8.71 4.66
C SER A 274 8.37 -7.78 5.87
N GLY A 275 7.44 -8.01 6.77
CA GLY A 275 7.27 -7.15 7.93
C GLY A 275 6.20 -7.66 8.87
N SER A 276 5.92 -6.84 9.88
CA SER A 276 4.86 -7.05 10.85
C SER A 276 4.08 -5.74 11.09
N PRO A 277 3.62 -5.04 10.02
CA PRO A 277 2.91 -3.78 10.19
C PRO A 277 1.63 -3.99 11.00
N SER A 278 1.30 -3.01 11.83
CA SER A 278 0.15 -3.02 12.70
C SER A 278 -0.42 -1.62 12.79
N CYS A 279 -1.68 -1.45 12.43
CA CYS A 279 -2.36 -0.17 12.51
C CYS A 279 -3.60 -0.20 13.41
N GLY A 280 -3.46 -0.90 14.53
CA GLY A 280 -4.54 -1.06 15.50
C GLY A 280 -5.44 -2.25 15.17
N GLY A 281 -5.74 -3.05 16.19
CA GLY A 281 -6.43 -4.32 16.05
C GLY A 281 -5.95 -5.41 17.03
N ALA A 282 -6.47 -6.63 16.89
CA ALA A 282 -6.08 -7.84 17.60
C ALA A 282 -4.66 -8.38 17.30
N HIS A 283 -4.12 -8.28 16.08
CA HIS A 283 -2.79 -8.78 15.73
C HIS A 283 -2.12 -8.04 14.55
N PRO A 284 -0.78 -8.00 14.47
CA PRO A 284 -0.08 -7.44 13.32
C PRO A 284 -0.29 -8.27 12.04
N ASN A 285 -0.05 -7.63 10.89
CA ASN A 285 -0.01 -8.29 9.60
C ASN A 285 1.40 -8.84 9.33
N ASN A 286 1.73 -10.01 9.88
CA ASN A 286 2.97 -10.68 9.56
C ASN A 286 2.95 -11.18 8.11
N HIS A 287 3.89 -10.75 7.27
CA HIS A 287 3.94 -11.13 5.87
C HIS A 287 5.35 -11.44 5.36
N PHE A 288 5.38 -12.19 4.26
CA PHE A 288 6.57 -12.49 3.47
C PHE A 288 6.12 -12.69 2.03
N ASP A 289 6.20 -11.62 1.26
CA ASP A 289 5.53 -11.49 -0.02
C ASP A 289 6.57 -11.24 -1.12
N PRO A 290 7.10 -12.33 -1.72
CA PRO A 290 7.95 -12.21 -2.88
C PRO A 290 7.14 -11.85 -4.13
N PHE A 291 7.73 -11.01 -4.97
CA PHE A 291 7.28 -10.80 -6.34
C PHE A 291 8.48 -10.76 -7.28
N THR A 292 8.23 -11.10 -8.54
CA THR A 292 9.25 -11.01 -9.59
C THR A 292 8.68 -10.23 -10.76
N LEU A 293 9.46 -9.26 -11.25
CA LEU A 293 9.16 -8.52 -12.49
C LEU A 293 9.83 -9.23 -13.67
N ASP A 294 9.09 -9.33 -14.77
CA ASP A 294 9.56 -9.84 -16.05
C ASP A 294 10.18 -8.69 -16.86
N LEU A 295 11.51 -8.65 -16.94
CA LEU A 295 12.25 -7.61 -17.67
C LEU A 295 12.43 -7.91 -19.17
N LEU A 296 11.84 -9.00 -19.67
CA LEU A 296 11.74 -9.28 -21.10
C LEU A 296 10.41 -8.82 -21.68
N ARG A 297 9.31 -8.99 -20.93
CA ARG A 297 7.94 -8.75 -21.39
C ARG A 297 7.31 -7.52 -20.72
N GLY A 298 7.80 -7.12 -19.55
CA GLY A 298 7.15 -6.16 -18.67
C GLY A 298 6.05 -6.83 -17.83
N GLY A 299 5.74 -6.22 -16.68
CA GLY A 299 4.76 -6.78 -15.73
C GLY A 299 5.37 -7.74 -14.72
N TYR A 300 4.49 -8.38 -13.95
CA TYR A 300 4.86 -9.46 -13.05
C TYR A 300 5.15 -10.75 -13.82
N LEU A 301 6.13 -11.51 -13.35
CA LEU A 301 6.48 -12.80 -13.93
C LEU A 301 5.39 -13.82 -13.64
N ASP A 302 4.83 -14.38 -14.71
CA ASP A 302 4.00 -15.57 -14.65
C ASP A 302 4.90 -16.82 -14.67
N PHE A 303 5.08 -17.43 -13.50
CA PHE A 303 5.87 -18.64 -13.35
C PHE A 303 5.35 -19.83 -14.16
N SER A 304 4.08 -19.81 -14.62
CA SER A 304 3.53 -20.86 -15.47
C SER A 304 4.24 -20.91 -16.83
N ARG A 305 4.89 -19.83 -17.25
CA ARG A 305 5.74 -19.83 -18.45
C ARG A 305 7.04 -20.62 -18.24
N LEU A 306 7.56 -20.65 -17.02
CA LEU A 306 8.88 -21.21 -16.73
C LEU A 306 8.82 -22.61 -16.15
N ILE A 307 7.82 -22.90 -15.31
CA ILE A 307 7.77 -24.11 -14.49
C ILE A 307 6.64 -25.04 -14.95
N LYS A 308 6.98 -26.31 -15.23
CA LYS A 308 6.02 -27.38 -15.48
C LYS A 308 5.27 -27.68 -14.18
N GLY A 309 3.96 -27.84 -14.29
CA GLY A 309 3.12 -28.14 -13.13
C GLY A 309 2.75 -26.91 -12.29
N TYR A 310 3.17 -25.70 -12.64
CA TYR A 310 2.67 -24.47 -12.03
C TYR A 310 1.58 -23.84 -12.90
N ARG A 311 0.49 -23.36 -12.28
CA ARG A 311 -0.52 -22.51 -12.92
C ARG A 311 -1.16 -21.56 -11.91
N HIS A 312 -1.75 -20.47 -12.41
CA HIS A 312 -2.72 -19.69 -11.64
C HIS A 312 -4.11 -20.31 -11.83
N GLY A 313 -4.70 -20.76 -10.74
CA GLY A 313 -6.08 -21.21 -10.63
C GLY A 313 -7.01 -20.11 -10.12
N LEU A 314 -8.27 -20.47 -9.91
CA LEU A 314 -9.30 -19.54 -9.39
C LEU A 314 -9.03 -19.12 -7.94
N GLU A 315 -8.45 -20.02 -7.14
CA GLU A 315 -8.15 -19.79 -5.72
C GLU A 315 -6.69 -19.37 -5.48
N GLY A 316 -5.94 -19.05 -6.54
CA GLY A 316 -4.55 -18.62 -6.46
C GLY A 316 -3.58 -19.58 -7.14
N ARG A 317 -2.47 -19.89 -6.47
CA ARG A 317 -1.37 -20.67 -7.06
C ARG A 317 -1.68 -22.17 -6.96
N GLU A 318 -1.57 -22.87 -8.09
CA GLU A 318 -1.79 -24.32 -8.13
C GLU A 318 -0.55 -25.06 -8.63
N TYR A 319 -0.28 -26.20 -7.99
CA TYR A 319 0.89 -27.04 -8.22
C TYR A 319 0.48 -28.47 -8.57
N SER A 320 1.06 -29.05 -9.62
CA SER A 320 0.79 -30.44 -9.98
C SER A 320 1.46 -31.38 -8.98
N PRO A 321 0.91 -32.60 -8.75
CA PRO A 321 1.51 -33.57 -7.84
C PRO A 321 2.98 -33.85 -8.13
N GLN A 322 3.36 -33.89 -9.42
CA GLN A 322 4.75 -34.12 -9.83
C GLN A 322 5.69 -32.99 -9.39
N LEU A 323 5.23 -31.74 -9.43
CA LEU A 323 6.01 -30.59 -8.97
C LEU A 323 6.12 -30.59 -7.44
N VAL A 324 5.02 -30.87 -6.74
CA VAL A 324 5.01 -30.99 -5.28
C VAL A 324 5.97 -32.10 -4.82
N ASP A 325 5.88 -33.31 -5.39
CA ASP A 325 6.78 -34.43 -5.09
C ASP A 325 8.25 -34.09 -5.34
N PHE A 326 8.53 -33.39 -6.45
CA PHE A 326 9.88 -32.95 -6.79
C PHE A 326 10.45 -32.01 -5.72
N ILE A 327 9.65 -31.06 -5.25
CA ILE A 327 10.05 -30.09 -4.23
C ILE A 327 10.18 -30.76 -2.86
N GLN A 328 9.24 -31.62 -2.46
CA GLN A 328 9.31 -32.34 -1.19
C GLN A 328 10.56 -33.21 -1.09
N LYS A 329 10.98 -33.88 -2.17
CA LYS A 329 12.26 -34.61 -2.20
C LYS A 329 13.47 -33.70 -1.98
N ALA A 330 13.43 -32.48 -2.52
CA ALA A 330 14.48 -31.50 -2.32
C ALA A 330 14.51 -30.97 -0.87
N VAL A 331 13.35 -30.74 -0.27
CA VAL A 331 13.22 -30.34 1.14
C VAL A 331 13.86 -31.38 2.06
N VAL A 332 13.48 -32.65 1.91
CA VAL A 332 14.05 -33.75 2.72
C VAL A 332 15.56 -33.85 2.55
N GLY A 333 16.08 -33.57 1.35
CA GLY A 333 17.51 -33.57 1.07
C GLY A 333 18.28 -32.36 1.62
N GLN A 334 17.60 -31.31 2.10
CA GLN A 334 18.21 -30.10 2.67
C GLN A 334 17.95 -29.93 4.19
N SER A 335 17.00 -30.66 4.78
CA SER A 335 16.73 -30.58 6.22
C SER A 335 17.75 -31.42 7.00
N GLU A 336 18.82 -30.81 7.51
CA GLU A 336 19.74 -31.51 8.42
C GLU A 336 19.13 -31.71 9.81
N HIS A 337 18.27 -30.80 10.30
CA HIS A 337 17.63 -30.89 11.62
C HIS A 337 16.14 -30.52 11.57
N ARG A 338 15.28 -31.49 11.92
CA ARG A 338 13.84 -31.27 12.17
C ARG A 338 13.68 -30.90 13.64
N ASP A 339 13.62 -29.61 13.93
CA ASP A 339 13.14 -29.09 15.22
C ASP A 339 11.66 -28.73 15.09
N ASP A 340 10.98 -28.44 16.21
CA ASP A 340 9.56 -28.08 16.30
C ASP A 340 9.19 -26.76 15.54
N LYS A 341 10.17 -26.15 14.86
CA LYS A 341 10.04 -24.98 13.97
C LYS A 341 10.12 -25.35 12.49
N ASP A 342 10.25 -26.63 12.16
CA ASP A 342 10.17 -27.11 10.79
C ASP A 342 8.72 -26.99 10.30
N CYS A 343 8.46 -25.99 9.45
CA CYS A 343 7.16 -25.75 8.85
C CYS A 343 7.07 -26.29 7.41
N THR A 344 7.95 -27.21 7.02
CA THR A 344 8.03 -27.69 5.63
C THR A 344 6.79 -28.46 5.18
N GLU A 345 6.02 -29.02 6.09
CA GLU A 345 4.72 -29.64 5.84
C GLU A 345 3.67 -28.65 5.33
N MET A 346 3.82 -27.36 5.65
CA MET A 346 2.92 -26.30 5.18
C MET A 346 3.32 -25.75 3.80
N LEU A 347 4.51 -26.12 3.30
CA LEU A 347 4.99 -25.59 2.03
C LEU A 347 4.00 -25.84 0.89
N PRO A 348 3.43 -27.04 0.66
CA PRO A 348 2.55 -27.27 -0.49
C PRO A 348 1.34 -26.33 -0.58
N ASP A 349 0.79 -25.93 0.56
CA ASP A 349 -0.44 -25.11 0.63
C ASP A 349 -0.14 -23.62 0.51
N TYR A 350 1.02 -23.17 0.99
CA TYR A 350 1.39 -21.75 1.07
C TYR A 350 2.59 -21.39 0.18
N MET A 351 2.94 -22.27 -0.75
CA MET A 351 4.13 -22.11 -1.57
C MET A 351 4.04 -20.86 -2.44
N ALA A 352 5.09 -20.05 -2.41
CA ALA A 352 5.42 -19.03 -3.39
C ALA A 352 6.80 -19.32 -3.99
N LEU A 353 7.05 -18.75 -5.16
CA LEU A 353 8.32 -18.87 -5.85
C LEU A 353 9.04 -17.53 -5.82
N MET A 354 10.34 -17.54 -5.58
CA MET A 354 11.16 -16.33 -5.67
C MET A 354 12.58 -16.64 -6.15
N PHE A 355 13.21 -15.69 -6.84
CA PHE A 355 14.64 -15.80 -7.14
C PHE A 355 15.43 -15.23 -5.96
N GLU A 356 16.05 -16.12 -5.17
CA GLU A 356 16.71 -15.75 -3.91
C GLU A 356 18.15 -15.29 -4.07
N ALA A 357 18.82 -15.83 -5.08
CA ALA A 357 20.24 -15.63 -5.33
C ALA A 357 20.55 -15.89 -6.81
N PRO A 358 21.74 -15.48 -7.29
CA PRO A 358 22.19 -15.88 -8.62
C PRO A 358 22.09 -17.40 -8.79
N ASN A 359 21.36 -17.83 -9.82
CA ASN A 359 21.16 -19.23 -10.19
C ASN A 359 20.29 -20.08 -9.25
N GLN A 360 19.52 -19.49 -8.33
CA GLN A 360 18.64 -20.24 -7.41
C GLN A 360 17.20 -19.77 -7.48
N LEU A 361 16.27 -20.74 -7.46
CA LEU A 361 14.85 -20.51 -7.24
C LEU A 361 14.49 -21.05 -5.86
N GLY A 362 13.99 -20.16 -5.01
CA GLY A 362 13.45 -20.47 -3.70
C GLY A 362 11.98 -20.84 -3.78
N PHE A 363 11.62 -21.81 -2.95
CA PHE A 363 10.25 -22.21 -2.65
C PHE A 363 10.01 -21.83 -1.19
N VAL A 364 9.08 -20.89 -1.01
CA VAL A 364 8.92 -20.16 0.26
C VAL A 364 7.49 -20.25 0.73
N ILE A 365 7.28 -20.07 2.02
CA ILE A 365 5.94 -19.94 2.59
C ILE A 365 5.57 -18.46 2.64
N SER A 366 4.43 -18.13 2.04
CA SER A 366 3.88 -16.78 1.91
C SER A 366 2.36 -16.82 2.04
N GLY A 367 1.77 -15.80 2.65
CA GLY A 367 0.32 -15.70 2.84
C GLY A 367 -0.26 -16.66 3.87
N ILE A 368 0.54 -17.14 4.83
CA ILE A 368 0.04 -17.95 5.95
C ILE A 368 -0.60 -17.05 7.01
N GLY A 369 -1.69 -17.51 7.63
CA GLY A 369 -2.40 -16.74 8.66
C GLY A 369 -1.53 -16.40 9.89
N HIS A 370 -1.92 -15.34 10.60
CA HIS A 370 -1.16 -14.74 11.71
C HIS A 370 -0.68 -15.75 12.77
N ALA A 371 -1.49 -16.77 13.07
CA ALA A 371 -1.20 -17.83 14.05
C ALA A 371 0.02 -18.70 13.71
N ARG A 372 0.46 -18.70 12.44
CA ARG A 372 1.60 -19.50 11.96
C ARG A 372 2.64 -18.63 11.25
N SER A 373 2.70 -17.35 11.59
CA SER A 373 3.65 -16.38 10.99
C SER A 373 5.13 -16.75 11.15
N VAL A 374 5.50 -17.52 12.19
CA VAL A 374 6.85 -18.10 12.35
C VAL A 374 7.26 -18.96 11.13
N CYS A 375 6.28 -19.46 10.40
CA CYS A 375 6.48 -20.29 9.22
C CYS A 375 6.68 -19.50 7.93
N LEU A 376 6.64 -18.17 7.93
CA LEU A 376 6.92 -17.38 6.73
C LEU A 376 8.39 -17.48 6.30
N GLY A 377 8.64 -17.33 5.00
CA GLY A 377 9.99 -17.24 4.43
C GLY A 377 10.49 -18.51 3.74
N SER A 378 11.80 -18.54 3.45
CA SER A 378 12.43 -19.58 2.64
C SER A 378 12.40 -20.95 3.31
N ARG A 379 12.12 -21.99 2.51
CA ARG A 379 12.13 -23.39 2.96
C ARG A 379 13.17 -24.21 2.22
N VAL A 380 13.22 -24.07 0.90
CA VAL A 380 14.17 -24.79 0.07
C VAL A 380 14.55 -23.92 -1.12
N SER A 381 15.85 -23.90 -1.43
CA SER A 381 16.38 -23.20 -2.59
C SER A 381 17.10 -24.17 -3.50
N LEU A 382 16.72 -24.18 -4.78
CA LEU A 382 17.24 -25.09 -5.78
C LEU A 382 18.04 -24.34 -6.85
N PRO A 383 19.28 -24.77 -7.13
CA PRO A 383 20.01 -24.30 -8.30
C PRO A 383 19.24 -24.59 -9.60
N PHE A 384 19.27 -23.68 -10.57
CA PHE A 384 18.59 -23.85 -11.86
C PHE A 384 18.97 -25.15 -12.59
N GLY A 385 20.21 -25.61 -12.42
CA GLY A 385 20.66 -26.90 -12.95
C GLY A 385 19.87 -28.10 -12.41
N LYS A 386 19.49 -28.08 -11.12
CA LYS A 386 18.67 -29.13 -10.50
C LYS A 386 17.20 -29.03 -10.93
N LEU A 387 16.73 -27.83 -11.30
CA LEU A 387 15.35 -27.58 -11.72
C LEU A 387 15.05 -28.05 -13.15
N LYS A 388 16.06 -28.35 -13.97
CA LYS A 388 15.92 -28.75 -15.38
C LYS A 388 14.75 -29.71 -15.68
N PRO A 389 14.47 -30.77 -14.89
CA PRO A 389 13.33 -31.65 -15.13
C PRO A 389 11.98 -30.90 -15.14
N MET A 390 11.85 -29.90 -14.27
CA MET A 390 10.65 -29.09 -14.06
C MET A 390 10.60 -27.82 -14.92
N LEU A 391 11.66 -27.48 -15.66
CA LEU A 391 11.66 -26.28 -16.50
C LEU A 391 10.96 -26.52 -17.86
N LYS A 392 10.15 -25.54 -18.29
CA LYS A 392 9.67 -25.43 -19.67
C LYS A 392 10.78 -24.86 -20.57
N PRO A 393 10.76 -25.12 -21.89
CA PRO A 393 11.80 -24.61 -22.81
C PRO A 393 12.00 -23.10 -22.74
N GLU A 394 10.94 -22.34 -22.50
CA GLU A 394 10.99 -20.89 -22.37
C GLU A 394 11.89 -20.41 -21.22
N ALA A 395 12.04 -21.21 -20.15
CA ALA A 395 12.88 -20.87 -19.01
C ALA A 395 14.34 -20.58 -19.38
N THR A 396 14.85 -21.17 -20.47
CA THR A 396 16.22 -20.91 -20.94
C THR A 396 16.48 -19.43 -21.23
N ARG A 397 15.48 -18.71 -21.75
CA ARG A 397 15.61 -17.28 -22.05
C ARG A 397 15.78 -16.40 -20.81
N TYR A 398 15.24 -16.86 -19.68
CA TYR A 398 15.26 -16.14 -18.42
C TYR A 398 16.46 -16.53 -17.56
N LEU A 399 16.72 -17.83 -17.44
CA LEU A 399 17.63 -18.41 -16.45
C LEU A 399 19.05 -18.63 -16.99
N PHE A 400 19.19 -18.77 -18.31
CA PHE A 400 20.46 -19.02 -18.97
C PHE A 400 20.64 -18.06 -20.18
N PRO A 401 20.50 -16.73 -19.98
CA PRO A 401 20.65 -15.80 -21.08
C PRO A 401 22.06 -15.90 -21.66
N SER A 402 22.17 -16.01 -22.98
CA SER A 402 23.45 -15.92 -23.67
C SER A 402 24.11 -14.60 -23.29
N ALA A 403 25.39 -14.63 -22.89
CA ALA A 403 26.16 -13.40 -22.71
C ALA A 403 26.07 -12.59 -24.02
N ARG A 404 25.51 -11.39 -23.94
CA ARG A 404 25.47 -10.44 -25.06
C ARG A 404 26.50 -9.35 -24.81
#